data_AF-A0ABD4RGD5-F1
#
_entry.id   AF-A0ABD4RGD5-F1
#
_cell.length_a   1.000
_cell.length_b   1.000
_cell.length_c   1.000
_cell.angle_alpha   90.00
_cell.angle_beta   90.00
_cell.angle_gamma   90.00
#
_symmetry.space_group_name_H-M   'P 1'
#
loop_
_entity.id
_entity.type
_entity.pdbx_description
1 polymer ?
#
loop_
_entity_poly.entity_id
_entity_poly.type
_entity_poly.pdbx_seq_one_letter_code
_entity_poly.pdbx_strand_id
1 'polypeptide(L)'
;MFKAVTIPTPTRVKRYIKEHATKERVCIYSLIGLGGGIIGLSDFPAKKLVIGVLIYYGVAYEIIEKSEGIINDPIFIEIMMKNQYIGYGMPTKLF
;
A
#
# COMPACT_ATOMS: atom_id res chain seq x y z
N MET A 1 5.86 4.57 36.34
CA MET A 1 4.95 5.43 35.55
C MET A 1 4.07 4.51 34.70
N PHE A 2 2.85 4.21 35.15
CA PHE A 2 1.92 3.39 34.38
C PHE A 2 1.43 4.22 33.19
N LYS A 3 1.79 3.83 31.98
CA LYS A 3 1.31 4.45 30.75
C LYS A 3 -0.16 4.04 30.62
N ALA A 4 -1.08 4.93 30.99
CA ALA A 4 -2.50 4.70 30.80
C ALA A 4 -2.75 4.53 29.30
N VAL A 5 -2.92 3.29 28.85
CA VAL A 5 -3.39 2.98 27.51
C VAL A 5 -4.85 3.38 27.49
N THR A 6 -5.12 4.61 27.07
CA THR A 6 -6.49 5.07 26.82
C THR A 6 -7.05 4.27 25.67
N ILE A 7 -7.80 3.21 26.00
CA ILE A 7 -8.51 2.40 25.03
C ILE A 7 -9.55 3.32 24.38
N PRO A 8 -9.53 3.50 23.04
CA PRO A 8 -10.51 4.33 22.36
C PRO A 8 -11.91 3.76 22.60
N THR A 9 -12.87 4.63 22.91
CA THR A 9 -14.25 4.22 23.14
C THR A 9 -14.81 3.49 21.91
N PRO A 10 -15.69 2.48 22.08
CA PRO A 10 -16.25 1.69 20.97
C PRO A 10 -16.88 2.56 19.88
N THR A 11 -17.49 3.67 20.27
CA THR A 11 -18.04 4.70 19.36
C THR A 11 -16.99 5.37 18.49
N ARG A 12 -15.79 5.67 19.02
CA ARG A 12 -14.68 6.24 18.26
C ARG A 12 -14.12 5.24 17.25
N VAL A 13 -13.98 3.97 17.65
CA VAL A 13 -13.54 2.89 16.77
C VAL A 13 -14.54 2.69 15.62
N LYS A 14 -15.84 2.62 15.93
CA LYS A 14 -16.88 2.46 14.91
C LYS A 14 -16.90 3.61 13.89
N ARG A 15 -16.71 4.84 14.35
CA ARG A 15 -16.64 6.02 13.48
C ARG A 15 -15.41 5.98 12.59
N TYR A 16 -14.25 5.66 13.15
CA TYR A 16 -13.00 5.52 12.39
C TYR A 16 -13.10 4.44 11.31
N ILE A 17 -13.65 3.28 11.66
CA ILE A 17 -13.91 2.21 10.68
C ILE A 17 -14.87 2.70 9.59
N LYS A 18 -15.95 3.39 9.94
CA LYS A 18 -16.89 3.92 8.94
C LYS A 18 -16.25 4.95 8.01
N GLU A 19 -15.32 5.75 8.51
CA GLU A 19 -14.61 6.78 7.75
C GLU A 19 -13.50 6.20 6.85
N HIS A 20 -12.93 5.03 7.17
CA HIS A 20 -11.74 4.50 6.48
C HIS A 20 -11.91 3.10 5.88
N ALA A 21 -12.99 2.37 6.19
CA ALA A 21 -13.28 1.06 5.61
C ALA A 21 -14.03 1.21 4.29
N THR A 22 -13.32 1.66 3.25
CA THR A 22 -13.85 1.59 1.87
C THR A 22 -14.00 0.12 1.46
N LYS A 23 -14.93 -0.16 0.54
CA LYS A 23 -15.18 -1.54 0.07
C LYS A 23 -13.91 -2.19 -0.49
N GLU A 24 -13.10 -1.40 -1.18
CA GLU A 24 -11.84 -1.83 -1.79
C GLU A 24 -10.77 -2.15 -0.73
N ARG A 25 -10.58 -1.28 0.27
CA ARG A 25 -9.67 -1.55 1.41
C ARG A 25 -10.04 -2.83 2.13
N VAL A 26 -11.32 -3.03 2.41
CA VAL A 26 -11.80 -4.26 3.08
C VAL A 26 -11.51 -5.48 2.21
N CYS A 27 -11.74 -5.40 0.90
CA CYS A 27 -11.46 -6.50 -0.02
C CYS A 27 -9.96 -6.83 -0.06
N ILE A 28 -9.09 -5.83 -0.26
CA ILE A 28 -7.64 -6.01 -0.35
C ILE A 28 -7.06 -6.56 0.96
N TYR A 29 -7.42 -5.98 2.11
CA TYR A 29 -6.92 -6.48 3.38
C TYR A 29 -7.47 -7.86 3.75
N SER A 30 -8.71 -8.18 3.36
CA SER A 30 -9.25 -9.53 3.54
C SER A 30 -8.48 -10.55 2.70
N LEU A 31 -8.13 -10.22 1.45
CA LEU A 31 -7.31 -11.08 0.58
C LEU A 31 -5.90 -11.28 1.11
N ILE A 32 -5.25 -10.20 1.59
CA ILE A 32 -3.92 -10.29 2.20
C ILE A 32 -3.96 -11.14 3.47
N GLY A 33 -4.96 -10.92 4.33
CA GLY A 33 -5.12 -11.65 5.59
C GLY A 33 -5.41 -13.14 5.38
N LEU A 34 -6.41 -13.48 4.57
CA LEU A 34 -6.75 -14.87 4.25
C LEU A 34 -5.63 -15.55 3.48
N GLY A 35 -5.09 -14.89 2.44
CA GLY A 35 -3.99 -15.42 1.64
C GLY A 35 -2.76 -15.68 2.49
N GLY A 36 -2.35 -14.71 3.31
CA GLY A 36 -1.23 -14.84 4.24
C GLY A 36 -1.45 -15.94 5.28
N GLY A 37 -2.67 -16.09 5.80
CA GLY A 37 -3.03 -17.16 6.74
C GLY A 37 -2.91 -18.56 6.12
N ILE A 38 -3.50 -18.76 4.93
CA ILE A 38 -3.44 -20.03 4.19
C ILE A 38 -1.99 -20.39 3.84
N ILE A 39 -1.24 -19.41 3.35
CA ILE A 39 0.18 -19.56 3.01
C ILE A 39 1.02 -19.88 4.27
N GLY A 40 0.74 -19.21 5.39
CA GLY A 40 1.46 -19.41 6.64
C GLY A 40 1.33 -20.83 7.19
N LEU A 41 0.15 -21.44 7.01
CA LEU A 41 -0.15 -22.82 7.40
C LEU A 41 0.42 -23.86 6.42
N SER A 42 0.92 -23.44 5.26
CA SER A 42 1.43 -24.34 4.22
C SER A 42 2.95 -24.51 4.36
N ASP A 43 3.44 -25.73 4.08
CA ASP A 43 4.88 -26.02 4.07
C ASP A 43 5.45 -25.93 2.67
N PHE A 44 5.69 -24.69 2.24
CA PHE A 44 6.47 -24.41 1.04
C PHE A 44 7.64 -23.47 1.35
N PRO A 45 8.81 -23.68 0.71
CA PRO A 45 10.05 -23.00 1.07
C PRO A 45 10.02 -21.48 0.84
N ALA A 46 9.23 -21.01 -0.13
CA ALA A 46 9.14 -19.59 -0.49
C ALA A 46 8.07 -18.79 0.30
N LYS A 47 7.46 -19.37 1.35
CA LYS A 47 6.28 -18.75 2.03
C LYS A 47 6.49 -17.35 2.56
N LYS A 48 7.68 -17.08 3.11
CA LYS A 48 8.05 -15.75 3.59
C LYS A 48 8.05 -14.71 2.47
N LEU A 49 8.54 -15.09 1.28
CA LEU A 49 8.60 -14.19 0.12
C LEU A 49 7.18 -13.88 -0.38
N VAL A 50 6.33 -14.90 -0.51
CA VAL A 50 4.94 -14.71 -0.98
C VAL A 50 4.13 -13.86 0.00
N ILE A 51 4.27 -14.09 1.31
CA ILE A 51 3.66 -13.23 2.34
C ILE A 51 4.20 -11.79 2.22
N GLY A 52 5.52 -11.63 2.04
CA GLY A 52 6.14 -10.32 1.86
C GLY A 52 5.58 -9.56 0.65
N VAL A 53 5.37 -10.25 -0.47
CA VAL A 53 4.76 -9.69 -1.68
C VAL A 53 3.29 -9.30 -1.45
N LEU A 54 2.51 -10.12 -0.75
CA LEU A 54 1.13 -9.78 -0.37
C LEU A 54 1.07 -8.52 0.51
N ILE A 55 1.96 -8.41 1.49
CA ILE A 55 2.06 -7.22 2.34
C ILE A 55 2.46 -6.00 1.49
N TYR A 56 3.44 -6.16 0.58
CA TYR A 56 3.86 -5.10 -0.33
C TYR A 56 2.68 -4.56 -1.15
N TYR A 57 1.80 -5.42 -1.69
CA TYR A 57 0.62 -4.98 -2.42
C TYR A 57 -0.34 -4.15 -1.56
N GLY A 58 -0.55 -4.54 -0.30
CA GLY A 58 -1.37 -3.75 0.62
C GLY A 58 -0.78 -2.37 0.93
N VAL A 59 0.54 -2.29 1.10
CA VAL A 59 1.25 -1.02 1.32
C VAL A 59 1.23 -0.16 0.05
N ALA A 60 1.47 -0.75 -1.12
CA ALA A 60 1.44 -0.06 -2.40
C ALA A 60 0.05 0.53 -2.67
N TYR A 61 -1.03 -0.21 -2.36
CA TYR A 61 -2.39 0.30 -2.47
C TYR A 61 -2.63 1.54 -1.59
N GLU A 62 -2.23 1.51 -0.32
CA GLU A 62 -2.34 2.69 0.57
C GLU A 62 -1.53 3.88 0.08
N ILE A 63 -0.34 3.63 -0.49
CA ILE A 63 0.47 4.69 -1.08
C ILE A 63 -0.24 5.29 -2.29
N ILE A 64 -0.77 4.47 -3.20
CA ILE A 64 -1.49 4.91 -4.40
C ILE A 64 -2.73 5.71 -4.02
N GLU A 65 -3.58 5.19 -3.13
CA GLU A 65 -4.81 5.85 -2.70
C GLU A 65 -4.53 7.20 -2.01
N LYS A 66 -3.49 7.28 -1.17
CA LYS A 66 -3.06 8.55 -0.56
C LYS A 66 -2.36 9.48 -1.55
N SER A 67 -1.81 8.94 -2.62
CA SER A 67 -1.17 9.69 -3.68
C SER A 67 -2.09 9.99 -4.85
N GLU A 68 -3.38 9.63 -4.83
CA GLU A 68 -4.35 10.09 -5.85
C GLU A 68 -4.43 11.63 -5.90
N GLY A 69 -4.17 12.32 -4.78
CA GLY A 69 -4.02 13.78 -4.77
C GLY A 69 -2.74 14.30 -5.46
N ILE A 70 -1.71 13.45 -5.58
CA ILE A 70 -0.41 13.75 -6.20
C ILE A 70 -0.37 13.27 -7.66
N ILE A 71 -0.98 12.13 -7.98
CA ILE A 71 -1.02 11.55 -9.33
C ILE A 71 -1.92 12.38 -10.25
N ASN A 72 -2.96 13.03 -9.71
CA ASN A 72 -3.79 13.99 -10.44
C ASN A 72 -3.21 15.42 -10.43
N ASP A 73 -2.05 15.64 -9.79
CA ASP A 73 -1.37 16.93 -9.84
C ASP A 73 -0.74 17.09 -11.24
N PRO A 74 -1.19 18.07 -12.04
CA PRO A 74 -0.66 18.28 -13.39
C PRO A 74 0.86 18.53 -13.38
N ILE A 75 1.42 19.08 -12.30
CA ILE A 75 2.87 19.31 -12.16
C ILE A 75 3.62 18.00 -11.97
N PHE A 76 3.05 17.06 -11.20
CA PHE A 76 3.66 15.75 -10.97
C PHE A 76 3.63 14.89 -12.23
N ILE A 77 2.52 14.91 -12.98
CA ILE A 77 2.40 14.24 -14.29
C ILE A 77 3.43 14.82 -15.26
N GLU A 78 3.56 16.15 -15.32
CA GLU A 78 4.52 16.82 -16.20
C GLU A 78 5.97 16.43 -15.87
N ILE A 79 6.35 16.38 -14.58
CA ILE A 79 7.69 15.96 -14.13
C ILE A 79 7.94 14.49 -14.45
N MET A 80 6.97 13.59 -14.25
CA MET A 80 7.09 12.17 -14.57
C MET A 80 7.22 11.93 -16.08
N MET A 81 6.40 12.62 -16.90
CA MET A 81 6.51 12.56 -18.36
C MET A 81 7.87 13.10 -18.82
N LYS A 82 8.31 14.26 -18.31
CA LYS A 82 9.61 14.85 -18.65
C LYS A 82 10.78 13.95 -18.29
N ASN A 83 10.70 13.24 -17.16
CA ASN A 83 11.71 12.26 -16.74
C ASN A 83 11.66 10.93 -17.53
N GLN A 84 10.49 10.51 -18.03
CA GLN A 84 10.41 9.37 -18.96
C GLN A 84 11.03 9.68 -20.32
N TYR A 85 10.92 10.92 -20.82
CA TYR A 85 11.57 11.35 -22.06
C TYR A 85 13.11 11.43 -21.94
N ILE A 86 13.64 11.59 -20.73
CA ILE A 86 15.10 11.54 -20.49
C ILE A 86 15.63 10.09 -20.61
N GLY A 87 14.81 9.07 -20.32
CA GLY A 87 15.18 7.65 -20.42
C GLY A 87 15.07 7.03 -21.82
N TYR A 88 14.21 7.59 -22.70
CA TYR A 88 14.00 7.07 -24.06
C TYR A 88 14.69 7.89 -25.17
N GLY A 89 15.40 8.97 -24.81
CA GLY A 89 15.95 9.93 -25.78
C GLY A 89 17.46 10.19 -25.70
N MET A 90 18.21 9.57 -24.78
CA MET A 90 19.67 9.75 -24.76
C MET A 90 20.40 8.55 -25.38
N PRO A 91 21.17 8.75 -26.48
CA PRO A 91 22.16 7.76 -26.86
C PRO A 91 23.14 7.59 -25.70
N THR A 92 23.33 6.35 -25.26
CA THR A 92 24.42 5.94 -24.38
C THR A 92 25.75 6.35 -25.01
N LYS A 93 26.24 7.53 -24.65
CA LYS A 93 27.65 7.90 -24.68
C LYS A 93 27.89 8.82 -23.51
N LEU A 94 28.64 8.35 -22.51
CA LEU A 94 29.62 9.18 -21.82
C LEU A 94 30.56 8.26 -21.03
N PHE A 95 31.78 8.15 -21.60
CA PHE A 95 33.09 7.74 -21.06
C PHE A 95 33.31 6.31 -20.55
#